data_AF-A0A949EHI4-F1
#
_entry.id   AF-A0A949EHI4-F1
#
_cell.length_a   1.000
_cell.length_b   1.000
_cell.length_c   1.000
_cell.angle_alpha   90.00
_cell.angle_beta   90.00
_cell.angle_gamma   90.00
#
_symmetry.space_group_name_H-M   'P 1'
#
loop_
_entity.id
_entity.type
_entity.pdbx_description
1 polymer ?
#
loop_
_entity_poly.entity_id
_entity_poly.type
_entity_poly.pdbx_seq_one_letter_code
_entity_poly.pdbx_strand_id
1 'polypeptide(L)'
;MKRMIFLFVDGCGVGRADPGNPFFIAKSNYLPFWPGAMVLADGTPVAAIDATLGIPGPPQSASGQTALFCGSKAAAIANRHRNGYPDRVLRRIILKKNLLSELDNKGVPARFLNAYPVFDDYFSSKYITIMPNGRLWFSPLFPERFKRMISVTSCMLLASGQRPFGAADIRRKKALYQDYSNRQLNEKGFSLPEFSPEQAAGIIYDASRRFEFILYEYFQTDLYAHRRPFEECVGLIRELDTLVGALLSRLDKKNDTLILTSDHGNLEDFHLRGHSRNPVPLLAWGRHGGFLRKKVKSLSDVVPALLELFS
;
A
#
# COMPACT_ATOMS: atom_id res chain seq x y z
N MET A 1 19.85 -6.59 12.12
CA MET A 1 18.74 -6.96 11.22
C MET A 1 18.28 -5.72 10.49
N LYS A 2 18.01 -5.82 9.18
CA LYS A 2 17.47 -4.71 8.39
C LYS A 2 15.98 -4.67 8.71
N ARG A 3 15.45 -3.54 9.19
CA ARG A 3 14.03 -3.42 9.54
C ARG A 3 13.38 -2.43 8.60
N MET A 4 12.48 -2.92 7.76
CA MET A 4 11.86 -2.15 6.70
C MET A 4 10.34 -2.18 6.82
N ILE A 5 9.76 -0.99 6.79
CA ILE A 5 8.33 -0.77 6.83
C ILE A 5 7.94 -0.16 5.50
N PHE A 6 7.07 -0.84 4.74
CA PHE A 6 6.47 -0.31 3.54
C PHE A 6 4.99 0.01 3.83
N LEU A 7 4.66 1.29 3.91
CA LEU A 7 3.29 1.80 3.89
C LEU A 7 2.88 2.06 2.43
N PHE A 8 2.05 1.21 1.87
CA PHE A 8 1.45 1.44 0.56
C PHE A 8 0.14 2.22 0.74
N VAL A 9 0.09 3.46 0.23
CA VAL A 9 -1.07 4.35 0.36
C VAL A 9 -1.66 4.56 -1.03
N ASP A 10 -2.79 3.89 -1.34
CA ASP A 10 -3.39 3.83 -2.68
C ASP A 10 -4.02 5.17 -3.10
N GLY A 11 -3.90 5.57 -4.37
CA GLY A 11 -4.53 6.79 -4.90
C GLY A 11 -3.99 8.12 -4.36
N CYS A 12 -2.67 8.24 -4.17
CA CYS A 12 -2.01 9.47 -3.72
C CYS A 12 -0.91 9.91 -4.68
N GLY A 13 -1.13 11.03 -5.37
CA GLY A 13 -0.13 11.69 -6.22
C GLY A 13 0.51 12.90 -5.54
N VAL A 14 1.42 13.56 -6.28
CA VAL A 14 1.97 14.86 -5.92
C VAL A 14 1.15 15.94 -6.63
N GLY A 15 0.24 16.57 -5.90
CA GLY A 15 -0.75 17.53 -6.42
C GLY A 15 -0.28 18.98 -6.31
N ARG A 16 -1.06 19.91 -6.87
CA ARG A 16 -0.75 21.35 -6.76
C ARG A 16 -1.00 21.86 -5.33
N ALA A 17 -0.34 22.96 -4.97
CA ALA A 17 -0.57 23.65 -3.71
C ALA A 17 -1.78 24.58 -3.83
N ASP A 18 -2.99 24.01 -3.87
CA ASP A 18 -4.23 24.75 -4.09
C ASP A 18 -5.41 24.21 -3.26
N PRO A 19 -6.57 24.89 -3.25
CA PRO A 19 -7.74 24.46 -2.49
C PRO A 19 -8.35 23.10 -2.90
N GLY A 20 -7.96 22.54 -4.05
CA GLY A 20 -8.38 21.22 -4.49
C GLY A 20 -7.46 20.08 -4.01
N ASN A 21 -6.40 20.37 -3.27
CA ASN A 21 -5.49 19.36 -2.74
C ASN A 21 -5.71 19.16 -1.22
N PRO A 22 -6.29 18.03 -0.77
CA PRO A 22 -6.50 17.74 0.64
C PRO A 22 -5.22 17.72 1.48
N PHE A 23 -4.08 17.31 0.90
CA PHE A 23 -2.78 17.31 1.59
C PHE A 23 -2.32 18.73 1.92
N PHE A 24 -2.48 19.64 0.95
CA PHE A 24 -2.16 21.05 1.12
C PHE A 24 -3.09 21.72 2.13
N ILE A 25 -4.40 21.48 2.05
CA ILE A 25 -5.39 22.07 2.96
C ILE A 25 -5.29 21.49 4.37
N ALA A 26 -4.93 20.22 4.51
CA ALA A 26 -4.61 19.61 5.80
C ALA A 26 -3.33 20.19 6.43
N LYS A 27 -2.49 20.90 5.66
CA LYS A 27 -1.15 21.36 6.06
C LYS A 27 -0.32 20.20 6.60
N SER A 28 -0.36 19.08 5.89
CA SER A 28 0.30 17.84 6.29
C SER A 28 1.82 18.01 6.37
N ASN A 29 2.43 17.56 7.48
CA ASN A 29 3.87 17.70 7.70
C ASN A 29 4.65 16.44 7.28
N TYR A 30 4.01 15.28 7.33
CA TYR A 30 4.58 13.97 7.07
C TYR A 30 4.12 13.37 5.74
N LEU A 31 3.09 13.95 5.11
CA LEU A 31 2.64 13.65 3.74
C LEU A 31 2.60 14.94 2.89
N PRO A 32 3.73 15.67 2.74
CA PRO A 32 3.74 16.96 2.06
C PRO A 32 3.70 16.82 0.53
N PHE A 33 2.63 16.24 0.00
CA PHE A 33 2.49 15.79 -1.39
C PHE A 33 2.09 16.94 -2.33
N TRP A 34 2.91 17.99 -2.36
CA TRP A 34 2.82 19.07 -3.33
C TRP A 34 4.19 19.71 -3.61
N PRO A 35 4.43 20.24 -4.82
CA PRO A 35 5.69 20.90 -5.15
C PRO A 35 6.03 22.04 -4.17
N GLY A 36 7.30 22.11 -3.77
CA GLY A 36 7.81 23.13 -2.85
C GLY A 36 7.84 22.72 -1.37
N ALA A 37 7.10 21.69 -0.96
CA ALA A 37 7.12 21.19 0.42
C ALA A 37 7.58 19.72 0.57
N MET A 38 8.03 19.08 -0.51
CA MET A 38 8.43 17.66 -0.58
C MET A 38 9.72 17.34 0.23
N VAL A 39 9.70 17.64 1.52
CA VAL A 39 10.76 17.47 2.49
C VAL A 39 10.13 17.34 3.88
N LEU A 40 10.58 16.36 4.66
CA LEU A 40 10.16 16.20 6.05
C LEU A 40 10.88 17.22 6.95
N ALA A 41 10.36 17.42 8.17
CA ALA A 41 10.93 18.36 9.14
C ALA A 41 12.41 18.10 9.48
N ASP A 42 12.88 16.86 9.36
CA ASP A 42 14.28 16.47 9.58
C ASP A 42 15.18 16.64 8.34
N GLY A 43 14.68 17.32 7.30
CA GLY A 43 15.38 17.56 6.04
C GLY A 43 15.35 16.39 5.06
N THR A 44 14.65 15.29 5.36
CA THR A 44 14.57 14.14 4.45
C THR A 44 13.71 14.48 3.23
N PRO A 45 14.25 14.49 2.00
CA PRO A 45 13.47 14.81 0.81
C PRO A 45 12.50 13.68 0.47
N VAL A 46 11.34 14.05 -0.06
CA VAL A 46 10.37 13.14 -0.68
C VAL A 46 10.59 13.20 -2.20
N ALA A 47 10.77 12.06 -2.85
CA ALA A 47 10.91 12.03 -4.31
C ALA A 47 9.53 11.96 -4.98
N ALA A 48 9.43 12.39 -6.24
CA ALA A 48 8.27 12.16 -7.09
C ALA A 48 8.67 11.14 -8.16
N ILE A 49 7.93 10.03 -8.27
CA ILE A 49 8.23 8.93 -9.19
C ILE A 49 7.11 8.73 -10.20
N ASP A 50 7.45 8.24 -11.39
CA ASP A 50 6.50 8.03 -12.48
C ASP A 50 5.53 6.87 -12.17
N ALA A 51 4.24 7.20 -12.12
CA ALA A 51 3.14 6.24 -11.98
C ALA A 51 2.49 5.85 -13.32
N THR A 52 2.83 6.56 -14.40
CA THR A 52 2.23 6.33 -15.73
C THR A 52 2.94 5.23 -16.51
N LEU A 53 4.24 5.03 -16.26
CA LEU A 53 5.11 4.09 -16.98
C LEU A 53 5.13 4.37 -18.50
N GLY A 54 4.88 5.63 -18.88
CA GLY A 54 4.73 6.04 -20.28
C GLY A 54 3.46 5.53 -20.96
N ILE A 55 2.50 4.96 -20.23
CA ILE A 55 1.26 4.43 -20.79
C ILE A 55 0.24 5.58 -21.00
N PRO A 56 -0.37 5.69 -22.20
CA PRO A 56 -1.43 6.67 -22.43
C PRO A 56 -2.67 6.44 -21.56
N GLY A 57 -3.37 7.52 -21.21
CA GLY A 57 -4.58 7.49 -20.38
C GLY A 57 -4.34 7.59 -18.87
N PRO A 58 -5.40 7.64 -18.05
CA PRO A 58 -5.28 7.67 -16.60
C PRO A 58 -4.73 6.32 -16.08
N PRO A 59 -3.80 6.32 -15.10
CA PRO A 59 -3.33 5.11 -14.44
C PRO A 59 -4.49 4.31 -13.81
N GLN A 60 -4.26 3.02 -13.54
CA GLN A 60 -5.27 2.13 -12.94
C GLN A 60 -4.64 1.26 -11.86
N SER A 61 -5.37 1.04 -10.78
CA SER A 61 -4.84 0.42 -9.56
C SER A 61 -4.26 -0.97 -9.81
N ALA A 62 -5.00 -1.87 -10.47
CA ALA A 62 -4.52 -3.22 -10.70
C ALA A 62 -3.18 -3.28 -11.47
N SER A 63 -3.03 -2.46 -12.50
CA SER A 63 -1.78 -2.37 -13.28
C SER A 63 -0.67 -1.65 -12.53
N GLY A 64 -0.99 -0.57 -11.81
CA GLY A 64 -0.04 0.21 -11.01
C GLY A 64 0.52 -0.63 -9.88
N GLN A 65 -0.34 -1.24 -9.07
CA GLN A 65 0.06 -2.18 -8.02
C GLN A 65 0.85 -3.38 -8.58
N THR A 66 0.49 -3.91 -9.75
CA THR A 66 1.28 -5.00 -10.38
C THR A 66 2.69 -4.51 -10.76
N ALA A 67 2.83 -3.31 -11.31
CA ALA A 67 4.15 -2.73 -11.57
C ALA A 67 4.93 -2.54 -10.27
N LEU A 68 4.29 -1.95 -9.27
CA LEU A 68 4.86 -1.61 -7.97
C LEU A 68 5.36 -2.85 -7.21
N PHE A 69 4.54 -3.89 -7.12
CA PHE A 69 4.81 -5.09 -6.31
C PHE A 69 5.50 -6.22 -7.07
N CYS A 70 5.58 -6.16 -8.41
CA CYS A 70 6.24 -7.19 -9.22
C CYS A 70 7.45 -6.67 -10.00
N GLY A 71 7.70 -5.35 -10.01
CA GLY A 71 8.74 -4.71 -10.84
C GLY A 71 8.45 -4.83 -12.34
N SER A 72 7.17 -4.89 -12.72
CA SER A 72 6.77 -5.13 -14.11
C SER A 72 6.82 -3.86 -14.93
N LYS A 73 7.46 -3.94 -16.10
CA LYS A 73 7.54 -2.83 -17.07
C LYS A 73 6.21 -2.61 -17.80
N ALA A 74 6.06 -1.41 -18.37
CA ALA A 74 4.88 -0.99 -19.13
C ALA A 74 4.39 -2.04 -20.14
N ALA A 75 5.29 -2.60 -20.95
CA ALA A 75 4.94 -3.58 -21.99
C ALA A 75 4.21 -4.84 -21.46
N ALA A 76 4.47 -5.24 -20.21
CA ALA A 76 3.83 -6.41 -19.62
C ALA A 76 2.40 -6.15 -19.12
N ILE A 77 2.07 -4.88 -18.85
CA ILE A 77 0.81 -4.48 -18.21
C ILE A 77 -0.04 -3.54 -19.08
N ALA A 78 0.50 -3.03 -20.18
CA ALA A 78 -0.18 -2.13 -21.10
C ALA A 78 -1.52 -2.70 -21.59
N ASN A 79 -2.50 -1.82 -21.78
CA ASN A 79 -3.87 -2.14 -22.18
C ASN A 79 -4.69 -3.01 -21.19
N ARG A 80 -4.16 -3.29 -20.00
CA ARG A 80 -4.87 -3.99 -18.91
C ARG A 80 -5.50 -3.03 -17.89
N HIS A 81 -5.54 -1.76 -18.24
CA HIS A 81 -6.04 -0.61 -17.49
C HIS A 81 -7.58 -0.51 -17.49
N ARG A 82 -8.31 -1.60 -17.20
CA ARG A 82 -9.78 -1.59 -17.28
C ARG A 82 -10.52 -1.91 -15.98
N ASN A 83 -9.82 -2.34 -14.92
CA ASN A 83 -10.46 -2.74 -13.65
C ASN A 83 -9.56 -2.39 -12.44
N GLY A 84 -10.18 -2.15 -11.28
CA GLY A 84 -9.50 -2.05 -9.99
C GLY A 84 -8.94 -3.38 -9.46
N TYR A 85 -9.23 -4.51 -10.13
CA TYR A 85 -8.76 -5.85 -9.75
C TYR A 85 -7.93 -6.48 -10.88
N PRO A 86 -6.88 -7.26 -10.55
CA PRO A 86 -6.00 -7.88 -11.54
C PRO A 86 -6.76 -8.83 -12.44
N ASP A 87 -6.49 -8.78 -13.75
CA ASP A 87 -7.02 -9.75 -14.72
C ASP A 87 -6.23 -11.08 -14.69
N ARG A 88 -6.55 -11.98 -15.62
CA ARG A 88 -5.86 -13.28 -15.74
C ARG A 88 -4.36 -13.14 -15.98
N VAL A 89 -3.91 -12.13 -16.70
CA VAL A 89 -2.49 -11.97 -17.03
C VAL A 89 -1.74 -11.28 -15.90
N LEU A 90 -2.32 -10.25 -15.28
CA LEU A 90 -1.74 -9.63 -14.09
C LEU A 90 -1.56 -10.67 -12.97
N ARG A 91 -2.55 -11.56 -12.76
CA ARG A 91 -2.39 -12.68 -11.81
C ARG A 91 -1.27 -13.66 -12.16
N ARG A 92 -0.98 -13.90 -13.46
CA ARG A 92 0.19 -14.72 -13.86
C ARG A 92 1.51 -14.02 -13.54
N ILE A 93 1.57 -12.70 -13.73
CA ILE A 93 2.74 -11.90 -13.37
C ILE A 93 2.98 -11.99 -11.86
N ILE A 94 1.94 -11.70 -11.06
CA ILE A 94 2.00 -11.76 -9.59
C ILE A 94 2.42 -13.15 -9.11
N LEU A 95 1.84 -14.21 -9.66
CA LEU A 95 2.18 -15.59 -9.29
C LEU A 95 3.64 -15.94 -9.63
N LYS A 96 4.17 -15.41 -10.73
CA LYS A 96 5.55 -15.67 -11.17
C LYS A 96 6.58 -14.91 -10.35
N LYS A 97 6.29 -13.65 -10.02
CA LYS A 97 7.22 -12.76 -9.30
C LYS A 97 6.45 -11.67 -8.58
N ASN A 98 6.64 -11.56 -7.27
CA ASN A 98 6.09 -10.49 -6.45
C ASN A 98 6.99 -10.26 -5.23
N LEU A 99 6.86 -9.10 -4.59
CA LEU A 99 7.72 -8.68 -3.48
C LEU A 99 7.80 -9.70 -2.35
N LEU A 100 6.67 -10.22 -1.88
CA LEU A 100 6.64 -11.13 -0.72
C LEU A 100 7.24 -12.50 -1.05
N SER A 101 6.94 -13.07 -2.21
CA SER A 101 7.56 -14.33 -2.66
C SER A 101 9.07 -14.17 -2.88
N GLU A 102 9.53 -13.04 -3.42
CA GLU A 102 10.97 -12.81 -3.65
C GLU A 102 11.74 -12.60 -2.34
N LEU A 103 11.12 -11.98 -1.34
CA LEU A 103 11.68 -11.88 0.01
C LEU A 103 11.73 -13.24 0.71
N ASP A 104 10.68 -14.05 0.58
CA ASP A 104 10.64 -15.43 1.11
C ASP A 104 11.71 -16.32 0.48
N ASN A 105 11.89 -16.24 -0.84
CA ASN A 105 12.97 -16.93 -1.57
C ASN A 105 14.38 -16.55 -1.07
N LYS A 106 14.53 -15.37 -0.46
CA LYS A 106 15.78 -14.88 0.15
C LYS A 106 15.88 -15.18 1.64
N GLY A 107 14.91 -15.89 2.23
CA GLY A 107 14.84 -16.20 3.65
C GLY A 107 14.58 -14.98 4.54
N VAL A 108 14.05 -13.89 3.98
CA VAL A 108 13.74 -12.67 4.73
C VAL A 108 12.40 -12.83 5.44
N PRO A 109 12.32 -12.68 6.78
CA PRO A 109 11.06 -12.69 7.50
C PRO A 109 10.19 -11.50 7.08
N ALA A 110 9.28 -11.70 6.13
CA ALA A 110 8.44 -10.67 5.53
C ALA A 110 6.96 -10.91 5.80
N ARG A 111 6.19 -9.85 6.08
CA ARG A 111 4.76 -10.00 6.44
C ARG A 111 3.86 -8.92 5.85
N PHE A 112 2.74 -9.34 5.26
CA PHE A 112 1.60 -8.44 4.98
C PHE A 112 0.77 -8.22 6.25
N LEU A 113 0.66 -6.98 6.70
CA LEU A 113 0.11 -6.63 8.02
C LEU A 113 -1.42 -6.50 8.04
N ASN A 114 -2.06 -6.34 6.89
CA ASN A 114 -3.50 -6.18 6.80
C ASN A 114 -4.23 -7.45 7.28
N ALA A 115 -5.19 -7.25 8.19
CA ALA A 115 -6.08 -8.29 8.71
C ALA A 115 -7.36 -8.37 7.89
N TYR A 116 -7.90 -9.57 7.72
CA TYR A 116 -9.11 -9.89 6.97
C TYR A 116 -10.15 -10.47 7.96
N PRO A 117 -10.73 -9.67 8.87
CA PRO A 117 -11.22 -10.17 10.16
C PRO A 117 -12.48 -11.03 10.07
N VAL A 118 -13.11 -11.04 8.90
CA VAL A 118 -14.36 -11.76 8.63
C VAL A 118 -14.13 -12.99 7.75
N PHE A 119 -13.00 -13.06 7.02
CA PHE A 119 -12.79 -14.05 5.96
C PHE A 119 -11.36 -14.59 5.89
N ASP A 120 -10.56 -14.40 6.93
CA ASP A 120 -9.17 -14.82 6.99
C ASP A 120 -8.99 -16.30 6.63
N ASP A 121 -9.85 -17.17 7.14
CA ASP A 121 -9.85 -18.61 6.82
C ASP A 121 -10.03 -18.92 5.32
N TYR A 122 -10.80 -18.09 4.61
CA TYR A 122 -11.08 -18.28 3.18
C TYR A 122 -9.91 -17.87 2.27
N PHE A 123 -8.93 -17.11 2.76
CA PHE A 123 -7.73 -16.76 1.99
C PHE A 123 -6.61 -17.77 2.25
N SER A 124 -6.91 -19.02 1.94
CA SER A 124 -5.97 -20.13 1.95
C SER A 124 -6.19 -21.04 0.74
N SER A 125 -5.18 -21.83 0.37
CA SER A 125 -5.22 -22.74 -0.80
C SER A 125 -6.37 -23.76 -0.76
N LYS A 126 -6.97 -23.99 0.42
CA LYS A 126 -8.18 -24.81 0.59
C LYS A 126 -9.42 -24.18 -0.06
N TYR A 127 -9.51 -22.85 -0.09
CA TYR A 127 -10.70 -22.12 -0.54
C TYR A 127 -10.48 -21.26 -1.77
N ILE A 128 -9.26 -20.77 -2.00
CA ILE A 128 -8.90 -19.97 -3.17
C ILE A 128 -7.48 -20.27 -3.62
N THR A 129 -7.29 -20.46 -4.93
CA THR A 129 -5.97 -20.72 -5.53
C THR A 129 -5.83 -19.95 -6.84
N ILE A 130 -4.68 -19.30 -7.03
CA ILE A 130 -4.28 -18.76 -8.33
C ILE A 130 -3.68 -19.90 -9.15
N MET A 131 -4.39 -20.33 -10.19
CA MET A 131 -3.93 -21.38 -11.09
C MET A 131 -2.73 -20.89 -11.94
N PRO A 132 -1.86 -21.78 -12.46
CA PRO A 132 -0.70 -21.39 -13.27
C PRO A 132 -1.05 -20.52 -14.49
N ASN A 133 -2.27 -20.69 -15.01
CA ASN A 133 -2.77 -19.92 -16.13
C ASN A 133 -3.41 -18.57 -15.73
N GLY A 134 -3.36 -18.18 -14.45
CA GLY A 134 -3.90 -16.94 -13.88
C GLY A 134 -5.40 -16.95 -13.58
N ARG A 135 -6.10 -18.07 -13.74
CA ARG A 135 -7.49 -18.19 -13.27
C ARG A 135 -7.51 -18.33 -11.75
N LEU A 136 -8.52 -17.76 -11.11
CA LEU A 136 -8.83 -18.05 -9.72
C LEU A 136 -9.72 -19.28 -9.68
N TRP A 137 -9.28 -20.31 -8.96
CA TRP A 137 -10.15 -21.39 -8.53
C TRP A 137 -10.67 -21.05 -7.14
N PHE A 138 -11.96 -21.33 -6.92
CA PHE A 138 -12.63 -21.13 -5.64
C PHE A 138 -13.28 -22.43 -5.23
N SER A 139 -13.18 -22.80 -3.96
CA SER A 139 -13.97 -23.90 -3.43
C SER A 139 -15.46 -23.52 -3.40
N PRO A 140 -16.38 -24.50 -3.35
CA PRO A 140 -17.82 -24.23 -3.21
C PRO A 140 -18.18 -23.42 -1.95
N LEU A 141 -17.31 -23.42 -0.94
CA LEU A 141 -17.51 -22.69 0.32
C LEU A 141 -17.04 -21.23 0.25
N PHE A 142 -16.30 -20.84 -0.79
CA PHE A 142 -15.81 -19.46 -0.90
C PHE A 142 -16.97 -18.50 -1.20
N PRO A 143 -17.16 -17.41 -0.42
CA PRO A 143 -18.35 -16.57 -0.56
C PRO A 143 -18.42 -15.86 -1.93
N GLU A 144 -19.55 -16.01 -2.62
CA GLU A 144 -19.74 -15.54 -4.01
C GLU A 144 -19.44 -14.05 -4.19
N ARG A 145 -19.89 -13.22 -3.24
CA ARG A 145 -19.71 -11.76 -3.29
C ARG A 145 -18.24 -11.32 -3.38
N PHE A 146 -17.29 -12.13 -2.92
CA PHE A 146 -15.86 -11.78 -2.93
C PHE A 146 -15.09 -12.33 -4.13
N LYS A 147 -15.69 -13.23 -4.94
CA LYS A 147 -14.98 -13.83 -6.08
C LYS A 147 -14.51 -12.81 -7.12
N ARG A 148 -15.14 -11.63 -7.15
CA ARG A 148 -14.79 -10.51 -8.03
C ARG A 148 -13.93 -9.43 -7.35
N MET A 149 -13.58 -9.60 -6.08
CA MET A 149 -12.92 -8.59 -5.25
C MET A 149 -11.58 -9.10 -4.69
N ILE A 150 -10.77 -9.74 -5.53
CA ILE A 150 -9.45 -10.25 -5.13
C ILE A 150 -8.40 -9.26 -5.64
N SER A 151 -7.89 -8.41 -4.74
CA SER A 151 -6.90 -7.36 -5.03
C SER A 151 -5.53 -7.91 -5.45
N VAL A 152 -4.66 -7.05 -5.97
CA VAL A 152 -3.25 -7.41 -6.26
C VAL A 152 -2.54 -7.84 -4.98
N THR A 153 -2.71 -7.10 -3.88
CA THR A 153 -2.15 -7.45 -2.57
C THR A 153 -2.66 -8.79 -2.03
N SER A 154 -3.95 -9.10 -2.23
CA SER A 154 -4.52 -10.42 -1.90
C SER A 154 -3.94 -11.53 -2.77
N CYS A 155 -3.75 -11.29 -4.07
CA CYS A 155 -3.08 -12.24 -4.96
C CYS A 155 -1.61 -12.45 -4.57
N MET A 156 -0.90 -11.40 -4.18
CA MET A 156 0.47 -11.46 -3.70
C MET A 156 0.58 -12.27 -2.40
N LEU A 157 -0.32 -12.02 -1.45
CA LEU A 157 -0.41 -12.79 -0.21
C LEU A 157 -0.58 -14.29 -0.51
N LEU A 158 -1.53 -14.66 -1.37
CA LEU A 158 -1.77 -16.05 -1.76
C LEU A 158 -0.56 -16.66 -2.50
N ALA A 159 0.06 -15.92 -3.42
CA ALA A 159 1.23 -16.38 -4.17
C ALA A 159 2.47 -16.57 -3.30
N SER A 160 2.59 -15.80 -2.21
CA SER A 160 3.67 -15.95 -1.20
C SER A 160 3.40 -17.05 -0.17
N GLY A 161 2.28 -17.78 -0.28
CA GLY A 161 1.90 -18.82 0.70
C GLY A 161 1.49 -18.26 2.07
N GLN A 162 1.43 -16.95 2.23
CA GLN A 162 0.98 -16.31 3.46
C GLN A 162 -0.54 -16.42 3.62
N ARG A 163 -1.00 -16.46 4.88
CA ARG A 163 -2.41 -16.27 5.25
C ARG A 163 -2.61 -14.85 5.77
N PRO A 164 -3.78 -14.21 5.62
CA PRO A 164 -3.99 -12.91 6.25
C PRO A 164 -4.09 -13.06 7.78
N PHE A 165 -3.94 -11.95 8.49
CA PHE A 165 -4.27 -11.92 9.93
C PHE A 165 -5.78 -11.89 10.15
N GLY A 166 -6.24 -12.36 11.31
CA GLY A 166 -7.66 -12.44 11.67
C GLY A 166 -8.11 -11.41 12.70
N ALA A 167 -9.39 -11.50 13.09
CA ALA A 167 -9.96 -10.69 14.17
C ALA A 167 -9.24 -10.90 15.51
N ALA A 168 -8.78 -12.13 15.78
CA ALA A 168 -8.01 -12.44 16.99
C ALA A 168 -6.65 -11.71 17.03
N ASP A 169 -6.00 -11.55 15.88
CA ASP A 169 -4.73 -10.84 15.76
C ASP A 169 -4.89 -9.34 15.97
N ILE A 170 -5.98 -8.74 15.46
CA ILE A 170 -6.36 -7.35 15.76
C ILE A 170 -6.51 -7.16 17.28
N ARG A 171 -7.29 -8.02 17.96
CA ARG A 171 -7.50 -7.91 19.42
C ARG A 171 -6.19 -8.02 20.20
N ARG A 172 -5.23 -8.79 19.69
CA ARG A 172 -3.88 -8.95 20.25
C ARG A 172 -2.88 -7.89 19.75
N LYS A 173 -3.34 -6.85 19.05
CA LYS A 173 -2.50 -5.77 18.50
C LYS A 173 -1.36 -6.27 17.61
N LYS A 174 -1.58 -7.38 16.89
CA LYS A 174 -0.59 -7.98 16.00
C LYS A 174 -0.72 -7.53 14.55
N ALA A 175 -1.87 -6.99 14.17
CA ALA A 175 -2.26 -6.63 12.82
C ALA A 175 -3.29 -5.49 12.84
N LEU A 176 -3.48 -4.85 11.68
CA LEU A 176 -4.42 -3.74 11.50
C LEU A 176 -5.41 -4.09 10.41
N TYR A 177 -6.65 -3.62 10.55
CA TYR A 177 -7.55 -3.58 9.40
C TYR A 177 -7.08 -2.51 8.41
N GLN A 178 -7.62 -2.54 7.19
CA GLN A 178 -7.20 -1.67 6.09
C GLN A 178 -7.42 -0.16 6.35
N ASP A 179 -8.33 0.20 7.27
CA ASP A 179 -8.56 1.59 7.71
C ASP A 179 -7.84 1.95 9.01
N TYR A 180 -6.93 1.08 9.46
CA TYR A 180 -6.23 0.99 10.77
C TYR A 180 -7.12 0.99 12.02
N SER A 181 -8.21 1.75 12.02
CA SER A 181 -9.00 2.08 13.19
C SER A 181 -10.03 1.01 13.56
N ASN A 182 -10.43 0.16 12.62
CA ASN A 182 -11.61 -0.72 12.74
C ASN A 182 -12.95 0.03 12.80
N ARG A 183 -12.99 1.36 12.61
CA ARG A 183 -14.20 2.18 12.72
C ARG A 183 -15.28 1.69 11.74
N GLN A 184 -14.89 1.40 10.49
CA GLN A 184 -15.82 0.88 9.47
C GLN A 184 -16.35 -0.53 9.76
N LEU A 185 -15.59 -1.36 10.48
CA LEU A 185 -16.09 -2.68 10.89
C LEU A 185 -17.06 -2.52 12.06
N ASN A 186 -16.74 -1.68 13.04
CA ASN A 186 -17.62 -1.45 14.18
C ASN A 186 -18.95 -0.82 13.76
N GLU A 187 -18.96 0.10 12.79
CA GLU A 187 -20.18 0.62 12.15
C GLU A 187 -21.05 -0.47 11.49
N LYS A 188 -20.43 -1.58 11.06
CA LYS A 188 -21.12 -2.75 10.49
C LYS A 188 -21.52 -3.78 11.54
N GLY A 189 -21.45 -3.44 12.83
CA GLY A 189 -21.86 -4.29 13.95
C GLY A 189 -20.79 -5.26 14.46
N PHE A 190 -19.53 -5.10 14.05
CA PHE A 190 -18.44 -5.88 14.63
C PHE A 190 -18.05 -5.31 16.01
N SER A 191 -17.47 -6.16 16.87
CA SER A 191 -16.90 -5.76 18.15
C SER A 191 -15.38 -5.98 18.14
N LEU A 192 -14.67 -4.97 17.61
CA LEU A 192 -13.21 -4.89 17.56
C LEU A 192 -12.72 -3.63 18.29
N PRO A 193 -11.51 -3.65 18.87
CA PRO A 193 -10.95 -2.45 19.50
C PRO A 193 -10.76 -1.36 18.46
N GLU A 194 -11.22 -0.15 18.74
CA GLU A 194 -10.90 1.01 17.90
C GLU A 194 -9.49 1.51 18.20
N PHE A 195 -8.73 1.85 17.16
CA PHE A 195 -7.35 2.35 17.30
C PHE A 195 -7.23 3.79 16.82
N SER A 196 -6.58 4.63 17.64
CA SER A 196 -6.11 5.95 17.21
C SER A 196 -4.93 5.84 16.22
N PRO A 197 -4.62 6.91 15.46
CA PRO A 197 -3.41 6.97 14.61
C PRO A 197 -2.12 6.57 15.35
N GLU A 198 -1.93 7.02 16.59
CA GLU A 198 -0.74 6.72 17.41
C GLU A 198 -0.70 5.27 17.87
N GLN A 199 -1.86 4.68 18.17
CA GLN A 199 -1.96 3.26 18.51
C GLN A 199 -1.67 2.38 17.29
N ALA A 200 -2.19 2.75 16.11
CA ALA A 200 -1.88 2.09 14.85
C ALA A 200 -0.38 2.16 14.51
N ALA A 201 0.24 3.34 14.68
CA ALA A 201 1.68 3.52 14.54
C ALA A 201 2.47 2.61 15.49
N GLY A 202 2.03 2.46 16.74
CA GLY A 202 2.62 1.50 17.69
C GLY A 202 2.54 0.05 17.20
N ILE A 203 1.39 -0.37 16.66
CA ILE A 203 1.19 -1.72 16.13
C ILE A 203 2.10 -1.99 14.92
N ILE A 204 2.24 -1.02 14.01
CA ILE A 204 3.15 -1.11 12.86
C ILE A 204 4.60 -1.19 13.33
N TYR A 205 5.00 -0.36 14.30
CA TYR A 205 6.32 -0.40 14.90
C TYR A 205 6.62 -1.78 15.52
N ASP A 206 5.73 -2.31 16.34
CA ASP A 206 5.89 -3.62 16.99
C ASP A 206 5.93 -4.76 15.97
N ALA A 207 5.18 -4.67 14.87
CA ALA A 207 5.29 -5.61 13.75
C ALA A 207 6.69 -5.59 13.12
N SER A 208 7.27 -4.41 12.92
CA SER A 208 8.63 -4.26 12.37
C SER A 208 9.74 -4.76 13.30
N ARG A 209 9.44 -4.99 14.58
CA ARG A 209 10.38 -5.65 15.52
C ARG A 209 10.31 -7.18 15.44
N ARG A 210 9.22 -7.73 14.88
CA ARG A 210 8.98 -9.17 14.72
C ARG A 210 9.38 -9.69 13.34
N PHE A 211 9.36 -8.82 12.32
CA PHE A 211 9.67 -9.15 10.93
C PHE A 211 10.73 -8.17 10.40
N GLU A 212 11.60 -8.63 9.51
CA GLU A 212 12.59 -7.76 8.84
C GLU A 212 11.95 -6.86 7.78
N PHE A 213 10.83 -7.31 7.20
CA PHE A 213 10.04 -6.53 6.26
C PHE A 213 8.55 -6.61 6.60
N ILE A 214 7.88 -5.47 6.67
CA ILE A 214 6.41 -5.42 6.73
C ILE A 214 5.84 -4.56 5.61
N LEU A 215 4.74 -5.01 5.03
CA LEU A 215 3.90 -4.24 4.11
C LEU A 215 2.55 -4.01 4.76
N TYR A 216 2.11 -2.75 4.81
CA TYR A 216 0.76 -2.37 5.19
C TYR A 216 0.14 -1.55 4.06
N GLU A 217 -1.03 -1.99 3.58
CA GLU A 217 -1.81 -1.32 2.56
C GLU A 217 -2.91 -0.47 3.21
N TYR A 218 -2.98 0.78 2.81
CA TYR A 218 -4.01 1.73 3.19
C TYR A 218 -4.66 2.29 1.91
N PHE A 219 -5.81 1.73 1.52
CA PHE A 219 -6.49 2.12 0.28
C PHE A 219 -7.64 3.11 0.48
N GLN A 220 -7.80 3.63 1.71
CA GLN A 220 -8.90 4.56 2.03
C GLN A 220 -8.78 5.89 1.29
N THR A 221 -7.56 6.32 0.96
CA THR A 221 -7.32 7.55 0.20
C THR A 221 -7.96 7.52 -1.20
N ASP A 222 -7.77 6.43 -1.95
CA ASP A 222 -8.46 6.23 -3.23
C ASP A 222 -9.99 6.11 -3.06
N LEU A 223 -10.42 5.31 -2.07
CA LEU A 223 -11.85 5.11 -1.80
C LEU A 223 -12.58 6.42 -1.47
N TYR A 224 -11.95 7.28 -0.68
CA TYR A 224 -12.49 8.58 -0.28
C TYR A 224 -12.54 9.54 -1.46
N ALA A 225 -11.48 9.61 -2.26
CA ALA A 225 -11.46 10.44 -3.47
C ALA A 225 -12.64 10.13 -4.42
N HIS A 226 -13.04 8.87 -4.54
CA HIS A 226 -14.17 8.47 -5.39
C HIS A 226 -15.56 8.72 -4.79
N ARG A 227 -15.70 8.84 -3.47
CA ARG A 227 -17.00 8.66 -2.80
C ARG A 227 -17.35 9.67 -1.72
N ARG A 228 -16.38 10.44 -1.25
CA ARG A 228 -16.53 11.29 -0.07
C ARG A 228 -16.40 12.77 -0.45
N PRO A 229 -17.04 13.67 0.30
CA PRO A 229 -16.83 15.10 0.13
C PRO A 229 -15.40 15.50 0.50
N PHE A 230 -14.98 16.66 0.00
CA PHE A 230 -13.62 17.18 0.16
C PHE A 230 -13.22 17.34 1.63
N GLU A 231 -14.13 17.79 2.48
CA GLU A 231 -13.87 18.03 3.91
C GLU A 231 -13.55 16.73 4.66
N GLU A 232 -14.25 15.63 4.34
CA GLU A 232 -13.94 14.31 4.88
C GLU A 232 -12.56 13.81 4.41
N CYS A 233 -12.18 14.13 3.18
CA CYS A 233 -10.86 13.81 2.64
C CYS A 233 -9.74 14.56 3.37
N VAL A 234 -9.93 15.85 3.67
CA VAL A 234 -8.99 16.64 4.49
C VAL A 234 -8.86 16.03 5.89
N GLY A 235 -9.98 15.60 6.50
CA GLY A 235 -9.99 14.90 7.78
C GLY A 235 -9.17 13.60 7.75
N LEU A 236 -9.38 12.78 6.71
CA LEU A 236 -8.62 11.54 6.47
C LEU A 236 -7.12 11.79 6.41
N ILE A 237 -6.69 12.83 5.68
CA ILE A 237 -5.26 13.17 5.58
C ILE A 237 -4.69 13.63 6.91
N ARG A 238 -5.42 14.37 7.74
CA ARG A 238 -4.96 14.74 9.08
C ARG A 238 -4.73 13.51 9.98
N GLU A 239 -5.63 12.53 9.92
CA GLU A 239 -5.47 11.29 10.69
C GLU A 239 -4.26 10.47 10.17
N LEU A 240 -4.11 10.36 8.85
CA LEU A 240 -2.98 9.64 8.25
C LEU A 240 -1.64 10.33 8.48
N ASP A 241 -1.59 11.67 8.42
CA ASP A 241 -0.41 12.48 8.76
C ASP A 241 0.02 12.24 10.20
N THR A 242 -0.94 12.22 11.12
CA THR A 242 -0.73 11.91 12.54
C THR A 242 -0.16 10.50 12.72
N LEU A 243 -0.69 9.50 12.00
CA LEU A 243 -0.18 8.12 12.04
C LEU A 243 1.27 8.06 11.57
N VAL A 244 1.60 8.67 10.43
CA VAL A 244 2.96 8.63 9.86
C VAL A 244 3.95 9.39 10.74
N GLY A 245 3.56 10.55 11.29
CA GLY A 245 4.37 11.29 12.26
C GLY A 245 4.64 10.50 13.53
N ALA A 246 3.61 9.88 14.09
CA ALA A 246 3.72 8.99 15.25
C ALA A 246 4.61 7.77 14.95
N LEU A 247 4.54 7.21 13.75
CA LEU A 247 5.41 6.10 13.37
C LEU A 247 6.86 6.56 13.28
N LEU A 248 7.14 7.65 12.55
CA LEU A 248 8.49 8.20 12.39
C LEU A 248 9.13 8.54 13.75
N SER A 249 8.36 9.07 14.71
CA SER A 249 8.88 9.40 16.05
C SER A 249 9.31 8.17 16.86
N ARG A 250 8.90 6.96 16.46
CA ARG A 250 9.27 5.68 17.11
C ARG A 250 10.44 4.99 16.43
N LEU A 251 10.79 5.36 15.19
CA LEU A 251 11.81 4.69 14.40
C LEU A 251 13.20 5.26 14.68
N ASP A 252 14.22 4.39 14.55
CA ASP A 252 15.62 4.79 14.61
C ASP A 252 16.20 4.92 13.20
N LYS A 253 16.61 6.14 12.82
CA LYS A 253 17.13 6.47 11.48
C LYS A 253 18.34 5.63 11.08
N LYS A 254 19.12 5.11 12.04
CA LYS A 254 20.31 4.26 11.77
C LYS A 254 19.95 2.81 11.46
N ASN A 255 18.87 2.29 12.03
CA ASN A 255 18.52 0.87 11.99
C ASN A 255 17.28 0.56 11.17
N ASP A 256 16.37 1.53 11.04
CA ASP A 256 15.06 1.37 10.42
C ASP A 256 15.02 2.07 9.05
N THR A 257 14.16 1.57 8.17
CA THR A 257 13.81 2.22 6.91
C THR A 257 12.29 2.24 6.77
N LEU A 258 11.72 3.42 6.56
CA LEU A 258 10.31 3.60 6.21
C LEU A 258 10.23 3.92 4.72
N ILE A 259 9.29 3.28 4.03
CA ILE A 259 8.97 3.56 2.64
C ILE A 259 7.47 3.82 2.58
N LEU A 260 7.09 4.92 1.95
CA LEU A 260 5.71 5.22 1.62
C LEU A 260 5.65 5.66 0.16
N THR A 261 4.79 4.99 -0.61
CA THR A 261 4.46 5.37 -1.98
C THR A 261 3.04 4.95 -2.32
N SER A 262 2.56 5.47 -3.44
CA SER A 262 1.33 5.05 -4.10
C SER A 262 1.64 4.35 -5.42
N ASP A 263 0.62 3.83 -6.07
CA ASP A 263 0.66 3.25 -7.41
C ASP A 263 -0.01 4.15 -8.47
N HIS A 264 -0.79 5.16 -8.05
CA HIS A 264 -1.27 6.24 -8.89
C HIS A 264 -1.71 7.46 -8.07
N GLY A 265 -1.98 8.57 -8.76
CA GLY A 265 -2.64 9.73 -8.16
C GLY A 265 -4.17 9.64 -8.23
N ASN A 266 -4.84 10.29 -7.28
CA ASN A 266 -6.28 10.51 -7.25
C ASN A 266 -6.60 11.65 -6.25
N LEU A 267 -6.39 11.39 -4.96
CA LEU A 267 -6.87 12.25 -3.88
C LEU A 267 -6.24 13.65 -3.88
N GLU A 268 -5.05 13.81 -4.43
CA GLU A 268 -4.31 15.07 -4.47
C GLU A 268 -4.88 16.12 -5.44
N ASP A 269 -5.83 15.73 -6.31
CA ASP A 269 -6.44 16.61 -7.30
C ASP A 269 -7.97 16.40 -7.34
N PHE A 270 -8.67 17.05 -6.40
CA PHE A 270 -10.13 16.97 -6.29
C PHE A 270 -10.88 17.71 -7.41
N HIS A 271 -10.16 18.38 -8.32
CA HIS A 271 -10.76 18.95 -9.54
C HIS A 271 -11.02 17.88 -10.60
N LEU A 272 -10.32 16.74 -10.54
CA LEU A 272 -10.49 15.63 -11.46
C LEU A 272 -11.54 14.65 -10.96
N ARG A 273 -12.33 14.12 -11.90
CA ARG A 273 -13.21 12.97 -11.66
C ARG A 273 -12.48 11.69 -12.06
N GLY A 274 -11.66 11.16 -11.14
CA GLY A 274 -10.91 9.92 -11.32
C GLY A 274 -9.39 10.13 -11.21
N HIS A 275 -8.63 9.10 -11.58
CA HIS A 275 -7.19 9.06 -11.33
C HIS A 275 -6.43 10.12 -12.13
N SER A 276 -5.45 10.74 -11.49
CA SER A 276 -4.59 11.73 -12.11
C SER A 276 -3.39 11.07 -12.82
N ARG A 277 -2.72 11.84 -13.68
CA ARG A 277 -1.42 11.46 -14.26
C ARG A 277 -0.24 12.07 -13.48
N ASN A 278 -0.48 12.57 -12.27
CA ASN A 278 0.57 13.13 -11.43
C ASN A 278 1.57 12.02 -11.05
N PRO A 279 2.85 12.36 -10.86
CA PRO A 279 3.78 11.42 -10.23
C PRO A 279 3.30 11.12 -8.80
N VAL A 280 3.72 9.98 -8.27
CA VAL A 280 3.39 9.57 -6.90
C VAL A 280 4.56 9.87 -5.96
N PRO A 281 4.32 10.16 -4.68
CA PRO A 281 5.38 10.43 -3.73
C PRO A 281 6.13 9.14 -3.41
N LEU A 282 7.45 9.24 -3.27
CA LEU A 282 8.31 8.22 -2.67
C LEU A 282 8.98 8.85 -1.44
N LEU A 283 8.36 8.65 -0.29
CA LEU A 283 8.97 8.93 1.00
C LEU A 283 9.76 7.69 1.40
N ALA A 284 11.08 7.73 1.23
CA ALA A 284 11.98 6.70 1.75
C ALA A 284 12.84 7.32 2.85
N TRP A 285 12.60 6.99 4.10
CA TRP A 285 13.28 7.55 5.27
C TRP A 285 14.17 6.51 5.96
N GLY A 286 15.19 6.95 6.69
CA GLY A 286 16.05 6.06 7.50
C GLY A 286 17.25 5.50 6.75
N ARG A 287 17.76 4.36 7.25
CA ARG A 287 19.06 3.76 6.90
C ARG A 287 19.30 3.64 5.40
N HIS A 288 18.28 3.23 4.65
CA HIS A 288 18.38 3.01 3.20
C HIS A 288 17.63 4.07 2.35
N GLY A 289 17.10 5.13 2.99
CA GLY A 289 16.28 6.13 2.30
C GLY A 289 17.01 6.85 1.16
N GLY A 290 18.26 7.24 1.36
CA GLY A 290 19.06 7.91 0.32
C GLY A 290 19.30 7.05 -0.92
N PHE A 291 19.57 5.75 -0.71
CA PHE A 291 19.73 4.79 -1.80
C PHE A 291 18.43 4.65 -2.61
N LEU A 292 17.30 4.44 -1.92
CA LEU A 292 16.01 4.23 -2.56
C LEU A 292 15.57 5.45 -3.39
N ARG A 293 15.70 6.67 -2.86
CA ARG A 293 15.37 7.91 -3.61
C ARG A 293 16.25 8.11 -4.85
N LYS A 294 17.50 7.65 -4.82
CA LYS A 294 18.40 7.71 -5.97
C LYS A 294 18.00 6.69 -7.04
N LYS A 295 17.66 5.46 -6.63
CA LYS A 295 17.45 4.30 -7.51
C LYS A 295 16.04 4.26 -8.12
N VAL A 296 15.00 4.56 -7.36
CA VAL A 296 13.60 4.43 -7.79
C VAL A 296 13.18 5.68 -8.55
N LYS A 297 12.75 5.51 -9.81
CA LYS A 297 12.23 6.59 -10.67
C LYS A 297 10.81 6.34 -11.15
N SER A 298 10.35 5.10 -11.07
CA SER A 298 9.02 4.65 -11.47
C SER A 298 8.53 3.52 -10.58
N LEU A 299 7.24 3.16 -10.68
CA LEU A 299 6.67 2.03 -9.94
C LEU A 299 7.46 0.73 -10.17
N SER A 300 7.92 0.49 -11.40
CA SER A 300 8.64 -0.73 -11.75
C SER A 300 10.02 -0.86 -11.12
N ASP A 301 10.57 0.23 -10.57
CA ASP A 301 11.89 0.24 -9.93
C ASP A 301 11.83 -0.13 -8.44
N VAL A 302 10.64 -0.10 -7.83
CA VAL A 302 10.48 -0.29 -6.38
C VAL A 302 10.93 -1.68 -5.93
N VAL A 303 10.34 -2.76 -6.47
CA VAL A 303 10.74 -4.13 -6.09
C VAL A 303 12.22 -4.42 -6.40
N PRO A 304 12.76 -4.13 -7.60
CA PRO A 304 14.18 -4.34 -7.86
C PRO A 304 15.08 -3.62 -6.83
N ALA A 305 14.81 -2.35 -6.53
CA ALA A 305 15.59 -1.57 -5.57
C ALA A 305 15.47 -2.14 -4.14
N LEU A 306 14.29 -2.63 -3.74
CA LEU A 306 14.11 -3.26 -2.43
C LEU A 306 14.89 -4.56 -2.31
N LEU A 307 14.84 -5.42 -3.33
CA LEU A 307 15.52 -6.73 -3.29
C LEU A 307 17.05 -6.59 -3.30
N GLU A 308 17.60 -5.54 -3.90
CA GLU A 308 19.04 -5.20 -3.80
C GLU A 308 19.48 -4.99 -2.33
N LEU A 309 18.57 -4.53 -1.45
CA LEU A 309 18.87 -4.31 -0.04
C LEU A 309 18.83 -5.59 0.80
N PHE A 310 18.25 -6.67 0.30
CA PHE A 310 18.18 -7.99 0.95
C PHE A 310 18.99 -9.06 0.21
N SER A 311 19.89 -8.61 -0.67
CA SER A 311 20.88 -9.47 -1.31
C SER A 311 22.16 -9.57 -0.46
#